data_AF-A0A958L549-F1
#
_entry.id   AF-A0A958L549-F1
#
_cell.length_a   1.000
_cell.length_b   1.000
_cell.length_c   1.000
_cell.angle_alpha   90.00
_cell.angle_beta   90.00
_cell.angle_gamma   90.00
#
_symmetry.space_group_name_H-M   'P 1'
#
loop_
_entity.id
_entity.type
_entity.pdbx_description
1 polymer ?
#
loop_
_entity_poly.entity_id
_entity_poly.type
_entity_poly.pdbx_seq_one_letter_code
_entity_poly.pdbx_strand_id
1 'polypeptide(L)'
;MAVFIPQQLKARCLEFLIFPLARYCVRHALTLQDFLAVTKICFVKAAEEEIRKSGEKLNTSRICIITGMYRNEVNKILKSETVLAEQPLGPGARVLTQWSKNPDFLTKGGKPRVLSFKGENNEFQQLVHSVSRHLTPGTVLFELERMQLVERTPRGLRMKESIDYVGDNPEKGFELLSNDINSLISAVEENVFDRQKVSNV
;
A
#
# COMPACT_ATOMS: atom_id res chain seq x y z
N MET A 1 -26.34 4.39 28.69
CA MET A 1 -26.77 5.33 27.63
C MET A 1 -25.76 5.20 26.50
N ALA A 2 -26.15 4.63 25.36
CA ALA A 2 -25.22 4.48 24.23
C ALA A 2 -24.89 5.87 23.68
N VAL A 3 -23.61 6.24 23.70
CA VAL A 3 -23.15 7.52 23.16
C VAL A 3 -23.28 7.44 21.64
N PHE A 4 -24.19 8.21 21.07
CA PHE A 4 -24.35 8.31 19.62
C PHE A 4 -23.21 9.14 19.04
N ILE A 5 -22.23 8.47 18.44
CA ILE A 5 -21.12 9.12 17.75
C ILE A 5 -21.54 9.35 16.28
N PRO A 6 -21.61 10.61 15.81
CA PRO A 6 -21.97 10.91 14.43
C PRO A 6 -21.03 10.21 13.43
N GLN A 7 -21.57 9.78 12.29
CA GLN A 7 -20.79 9.09 11.25
C GLN A 7 -19.60 9.93 10.76
N GLN A 8 -19.75 11.27 10.72
CA GLN A 8 -18.66 12.18 10.34
C GLN A 8 -17.50 12.12 11.34
N LEU A 9 -17.78 11.97 12.64
CA LEU A 9 -16.74 11.90 13.66
C LEU A 9 -15.99 10.57 13.59
N LYS A 10 -16.69 9.47 13.29
CA LYS A 10 -16.07 8.16 13.01
C LYS A 10 -15.16 8.22 11.78
N ALA A 11 -15.60 8.87 10.71
CA ALA A 11 -14.80 9.06 9.50
C ALA A 11 -13.53 9.90 9.76
N ARG A 12 -13.62 10.97 10.55
CA ARG A 12 -12.44 11.78 10.94
C ARG A 12 -11.48 11.00 11.84
N CYS A 13 -11.99 10.20 12.78
CA CYS A 13 -11.14 9.31 13.57
C CYS A 13 -10.36 8.35 12.67
N LEU A 14 -11.06 7.72 11.71
CA LEU A 14 -10.45 6.84 10.73
C LEU A 14 -9.40 7.57 9.89
N GLU A 15 -9.64 8.82 9.48
CA GLU A 15 -8.65 9.64 8.77
C GLU A 15 -7.38 9.84 9.62
N PHE A 16 -7.50 10.14 10.91
CA PHE A 16 -6.34 10.29 11.81
C PHE A 16 -5.53 9.01 11.97
N LEU A 17 -6.19 7.84 11.95
CA LEU A 17 -5.52 6.54 12.02
C LEU A 17 -4.90 6.14 10.68
N ILE A 18 -5.57 6.40 9.56
CA ILE A 18 -5.09 6.01 8.23
C ILE A 18 -4.01 6.95 7.71
N PHE A 19 -4.06 8.25 8.01
CA PHE A 19 -3.08 9.22 7.49
C PHE A 19 -1.60 8.85 7.76
N PRO A 20 -1.19 8.46 8.98
CA PRO A 20 0.19 8.01 9.22
C PRO A 20 0.53 6.74 8.43
N LEU A 21 -0.41 5.81 8.25
CA LEU A 21 -0.22 4.59 7.44
C LEU A 21 -0.11 4.92 5.95
N ALA A 22 -0.94 5.83 5.44
CA ALA A 22 -0.87 6.31 4.07
C ALA A 22 0.45 7.04 3.81
N ARG A 23 0.91 7.86 4.75
CA ARG A 23 2.22 8.51 4.70
C ARG A 23 3.36 7.49 4.69
N TYR A 24 3.28 6.43 5.50
CA TYR A 24 4.22 5.31 5.45
C TYR A 24 4.23 4.67 4.06
N CYS A 25 3.05 4.34 3.51
CA CYS A 25 2.93 3.74 2.19
C CYS A 25 3.61 4.59 1.10
N VAL A 26 3.33 5.90 1.08
CA VAL A 26 3.94 6.84 0.12
C VAL A 26 5.46 6.88 0.26
N ARG A 27 6.00 6.89 1.48
CA ARG A 27 7.44 6.90 1.73
C ARG A 27 8.12 5.64 1.20
N HIS A 28 7.46 4.49 1.34
CA HIS A 28 8.00 3.17 0.97
C HIS A 28 7.50 2.65 -0.39
N ALA A 29 7.03 3.55 -1.26
CA ALA A 29 6.57 3.23 -2.61
C ALA A 29 5.41 2.22 -2.69
N LEU A 30 4.65 2.05 -1.60
CA LEU A 30 3.42 1.28 -1.59
C LEU A 30 2.30 2.14 -2.17
N THR A 31 1.59 1.60 -3.15
CA THR A 31 0.50 2.28 -3.83
C THR A 31 -0.79 2.19 -3.01
N LEU A 32 -1.80 2.99 -3.39
CA LEU A 32 -3.15 2.86 -2.85
C LEU A 32 -3.70 1.43 -3.07
N GLN A 33 -3.38 0.78 -4.18
CA GLN A 33 -3.85 -0.58 -4.45
C GLN A 33 -3.22 -1.60 -3.50
N ASP A 34 -1.94 -1.43 -3.17
CA ASP A 34 -1.27 -2.26 -2.16
C ASP A 34 -1.92 -2.06 -0.78
N PHE A 35 -2.16 -0.80 -0.42
CA PHE A 35 -2.85 -0.48 0.84
C PHE A 35 -4.27 -1.08 0.88
N LEU A 36 -5.05 -0.96 -0.19
CA LEU A 36 -6.39 -1.55 -0.29
C LEU A 36 -6.34 -3.08 -0.23
N ALA A 37 -5.35 -3.71 -0.87
CA ALA A 37 -5.18 -5.16 -0.81
C ALA A 37 -4.95 -5.64 0.62
N VAL A 38 -4.02 -5.02 1.34
CA VAL A 38 -3.73 -5.34 2.75
C VAL A 38 -4.94 -5.02 3.62
N THR A 39 -5.57 -3.87 3.42
CA THR A 39 -6.76 -3.46 4.19
C THR A 39 -7.88 -4.46 4.05
N LYS A 40 -8.16 -4.98 2.84
CA LYS A 40 -9.16 -6.04 2.62
C LYS A 40 -8.86 -7.30 3.43
N ILE A 41 -7.60 -7.71 3.54
CA ILE A 41 -7.18 -8.84 4.38
C ILE A 41 -7.44 -8.53 5.86
N CYS A 42 -7.04 -7.34 6.33
CA CYS A 42 -7.26 -6.91 7.71
C CYS A 42 -8.76 -6.88 8.07
N PHE A 43 -9.63 -6.42 7.16
CA PHE A 43 -11.08 -6.43 7.36
C PHE A 43 -11.65 -7.84 7.50
N VAL A 44 -11.18 -8.80 6.66
CA VAL A 44 -11.58 -10.20 6.80
C VAL A 44 -11.14 -10.75 8.16
N LYS A 45 -9.87 -10.55 8.54
CA LYS A 45 -9.34 -11.01 9.84
C LYS A 45 -10.09 -10.43 11.04
N ALA A 46 -10.36 -9.11 11.02
CA ALA A 46 -11.12 -8.44 12.08
C ALA A 46 -12.56 -8.97 12.17
N ALA A 47 -13.22 -9.21 11.03
CA ALA A 47 -14.55 -9.82 11.02
C ALA A 47 -14.53 -11.26 11.55
N GLU A 48 -13.51 -12.06 11.22
CA GLU A 48 -13.37 -13.40 11.80
C GLU A 48 -13.21 -13.35 13.33
N GLU A 49 -12.42 -12.41 13.84
CA GLU A 49 -12.20 -12.23 15.27
C GLU A 49 -13.48 -11.83 16.00
N GLU A 50 -14.23 -10.86 15.48
CA GLU A 50 -15.51 -10.42 16.06
C GLU A 50 -16.57 -11.54 16.04
N ILE A 51 -16.63 -12.35 14.97
CA ILE A 51 -17.51 -13.52 14.91
C ILE A 51 -17.11 -14.58 15.95
N ARG A 52 -15.81 -14.82 16.13
CA ARG A 52 -15.31 -15.78 17.14
C ARG A 52 -15.62 -15.30 18.55
N LYS A 53 -15.46 -13.99 18.84
CA LYS A 53 -15.80 -13.38 20.13
C LYS A 53 -17.29 -13.51 20.47
N SER A 54 -18.17 -13.50 19.46
CA SER A 54 -19.61 -13.72 19.69
C SER A 54 -20.00 -15.18 19.95
N GLY A 55 -19.03 -16.11 19.95
CA GLY A 55 -19.25 -17.54 20.17
C GLY A 55 -19.92 -18.26 18.98
N GLU A 56 -20.03 -17.57 17.84
CA GLU A 56 -20.72 -18.08 16.67
C GLU A 56 -19.79 -18.81 15.71
N LYS A 57 -20.37 -19.71 14.92
CA LYS A 57 -19.62 -20.41 13.88
C LYS A 57 -19.20 -19.44 12.78
N LEU A 58 -17.91 -19.43 12.47
CA LEU A 58 -17.37 -18.68 11.35
C LEU A 58 -18.08 -19.06 10.05
N ASN A 59 -18.62 -18.07 9.35
CA ASN A 59 -19.22 -18.29 8.05
C ASN A 59 -18.94 -17.12 7.08
N THR A 60 -18.63 -17.46 5.84
CA THR A 60 -18.27 -16.50 4.78
C THR A 60 -19.36 -15.46 4.54
N SER A 61 -20.63 -15.83 4.65
CA SER A 61 -21.75 -14.91 4.40
C SER A 61 -21.80 -13.77 5.42
N ARG A 62 -21.53 -14.06 6.70
CA ARG A 62 -21.43 -13.04 7.76
C ARG A 62 -20.20 -12.18 7.58
N ILE A 63 -19.06 -12.76 7.19
CA ILE A 63 -17.88 -11.97 6.84
C ILE A 63 -18.23 -10.95 5.74
N CYS A 64 -18.91 -11.36 4.66
CA CYS A 64 -19.38 -10.44 3.62
C CYS A 64 -20.28 -9.33 4.18
N ILE A 65 -21.22 -9.65 5.07
CA ILE A 65 -22.16 -8.68 5.65
C ILE A 65 -21.42 -7.66 6.52
N ILE A 66 -20.52 -8.10 7.39
CA ILE A 66 -19.78 -7.24 8.32
C ILE A 66 -18.81 -6.33 7.56
N THR A 67 -18.10 -6.90 6.58
CA THR A 67 -17.06 -6.18 5.83
C THR A 67 -17.59 -5.39 4.64
N GLY A 68 -18.80 -5.70 4.16
CA GLY A 68 -19.34 -5.17 2.91
C GLY A 68 -18.68 -5.72 1.64
N MET A 69 -17.83 -6.75 1.76
CA MET A 69 -17.03 -7.27 0.65
C MET A 69 -17.77 -8.34 -0.18
N TYR A 70 -17.43 -8.43 -1.46
CA TYR A 70 -18.00 -9.46 -2.32
C TYR A 70 -17.52 -10.86 -1.95
N ARG A 71 -18.39 -11.87 -2.12
CA ARG A 71 -18.13 -13.26 -1.72
C ARG A 71 -16.90 -13.86 -2.41
N ASN A 72 -16.67 -13.53 -3.68
CA ASN A 72 -15.49 -13.97 -4.43
C ASN A 72 -14.19 -13.40 -3.83
N GLU A 73 -14.18 -12.13 -3.42
CA GLU A 73 -13.01 -11.49 -2.80
C GLU A 73 -12.70 -12.11 -1.43
N VAL A 74 -13.72 -12.28 -0.58
CA VAL A 74 -13.57 -12.93 0.73
C VAL A 74 -13.05 -14.35 0.57
N ASN A 75 -13.62 -15.14 -0.35
CA ASN A 75 -13.16 -16.50 -0.62
C ASN A 75 -11.70 -16.54 -1.10
N LYS A 76 -11.29 -15.56 -1.93
CA LYS A 76 -9.91 -15.47 -2.40
C LYS A 76 -8.95 -15.22 -1.24
N ILE A 77 -9.30 -14.29 -0.35
CA ILE A 77 -8.49 -13.96 0.84
C ILE A 77 -8.41 -15.15 1.80
N LEU A 78 -9.53 -15.81 2.07
CA LEU A 78 -9.56 -16.99 2.96
C LEU A 78 -8.77 -18.19 2.41
N LYS A 79 -8.57 -18.26 1.10
CA LYS A 79 -7.82 -19.33 0.42
C LYS A 79 -6.35 -19.01 0.17
N SER A 80 -5.97 -17.73 0.23
CA SER A 80 -4.63 -17.28 -0.19
C SER A 80 -3.85 -16.80 1.02
N GLU A 81 -2.69 -17.41 1.30
CA GLU A 81 -1.78 -16.95 2.37
C GLU A 81 -1.11 -15.60 2.02
N THR A 82 -1.04 -15.23 0.74
CA THR A 82 -0.41 -13.98 0.27
C THR A 82 -1.13 -13.42 -0.97
N VAL A 83 -1.86 -12.31 -0.81
CA VAL A 83 -2.67 -11.68 -1.88
C VAL A 83 -1.94 -10.55 -2.62
N LEU A 84 -0.74 -10.14 -2.16
CA LEU A 84 0.00 -9.00 -2.74
C LEU A 84 0.46 -9.22 -4.19
N ALA A 85 0.47 -10.46 -4.70
CA ALA A 85 1.04 -10.79 -6.00
C ALA A 85 0.21 -10.34 -7.23
N GLU A 86 -1.05 -9.94 -7.07
CA GLU A 86 -1.97 -9.73 -8.21
C GLU A 86 -2.52 -8.30 -8.39
N GLN A 87 -2.04 -7.32 -7.64
CA GLN A 87 -2.51 -5.93 -7.82
C GLN A 87 -1.90 -5.27 -9.06
N PRO A 88 -2.64 -4.38 -9.76
CA PRO A 88 -2.10 -3.62 -10.88
C PRO A 88 -0.94 -2.76 -10.41
N LEU A 89 0.24 -2.98 -10.99
CA LEU A 89 1.43 -2.18 -10.71
C LEU A 89 1.13 -0.68 -10.82
N GLY A 90 1.64 0.09 -9.84
CA GLY A 90 1.55 1.55 -9.86
C GLY A 90 2.18 2.14 -11.13
N PRO A 91 1.82 3.38 -11.51
CA PRO A 91 2.31 4.00 -12.75
C PRO A 91 3.83 3.98 -12.93
N GLY A 92 4.61 4.24 -11.87
CA GLY A 92 6.07 4.15 -11.91
C GLY A 92 6.59 2.73 -12.15
N ALA A 93 6.02 1.74 -11.47
CA ALA A 93 6.38 0.34 -11.66
C ALA A 93 6.04 -0.18 -13.07
N ARG A 94 4.95 0.29 -13.68
CA ARG A 94 4.63 0.01 -15.09
C ARG A 94 5.64 0.66 -16.04
N VAL A 95 6.08 1.89 -15.75
CA VAL A 95 7.15 2.56 -16.51
C VAL A 95 8.46 1.79 -16.44
N LEU A 96 8.87 1.33 -15.26
CA LEU A 96 10.07 0.49 -15.11
C LEU A 96 9.92 -0.85 -15.83
N THR A 97 8.76 -1.50 -15.71
CA THR A 97 8.47 -2.74 -16.43
C THR A 97 8.57 -2.55 -17.94
N GLN A 98 7.96 -1.49 -18.46
CA GLN A 98 8.01 -1.16 -19.88
C GLN A 98 9.43 -0.88 -20.36
N TRP A 99 10.22 -0.13 -19.59
CA TRP A 99 11.64 0.12 -19.88
C TRP A 99 12.46 -1.18 -19.87
N SER A 100 12.12 -2.13 -19.00
CA SER A 100 12.82 -3.42 -18.90
C SER A 100 12.44 -4.46 -19.95
N LYS A 101 11.35 -4.27 -20.69
CA LYS A 101 10.80 -5.29 -21.61
C LYS A 101 10.64 -4.83 -23.05
N ASN A 102 10.42 -3.55 -23.28
CA ASN A 102 10.18 -3.05 -24.63
C ASN A 102 11.51 -2.93 -25.40
N PRO A 103 11.67 -3.61 -26.56
CA PRO A 103 12.87 -3.56 -27.39
C PRO A 103 13.38 -2.15 -27.71
N ASP A 104 12.48 -1.17 -27.85
CA ASP A 104 12.83 0.24 -28.13
C ASP A 104 13.64 0.89 -27.00
N PHE A 105 13.56 0.33 -25.78
CA PHE A 105 14.24 0.81 -24.58
C PHE A 105 15.30 -0.17 -24.06
N LEU A 106 15.63 -1.20 -24.84
CA LEU A 106 16.66 -2.19 -24.50
C LEU A 106 17.95 -1.98 -25.30
N THR A 107 19.06 -2.37 -24.70
CA THR A 107 20.33 -2.57 -25.40
C THR A 107 20.27 -3.85 -26.24
N LYS A 108 21.22 -4.03 -27.16
CA LYS A 108 21.37 -5.29 -27.92
C LYS A 108 21.52 -6.53 -27.03
N GLY A 109 21.99 -6.35 -25.78
CA GLY A 109 22.13 -7.42 -24.78
C GLY A 109 20.90 -7.65 -23.92
N GLY A 110 19.74 -7.05 -24.25
CA GLY A 110 18.48 -7.25 -23.53
C GLY A 110 18.36 -6.52 -22.18
N LYS A 111 19.33 -5.67 -21.82
CA LYS A 111 19.28 -4.83 -20.61
C LYS A 111 18.65 -3.47 -20.88
N PRO A 112 17.95 -2.84 -19.91
CA PRO A 112 17.45 -1.46 -20.02
C PRO A 112 18.57 -0.51 -20.45
N ARG A 113 18.38 0.23 -21.54
CA ARG A 113 19.36 1.21 -22.02
C ARG A 113 19.25 2.53 -21.29
N VAL A 114 20.32 3.32 -21.31
CA VAL A 114 20.28 4.71 -20.84
C VAL A 114 19.43 5.53 -21.80
N LEU A 115 18.49 6.31 -21.26
CA LEU A 115 17.53 7.12 -22.04
C LEU A 115 17.88 8.61 -21.93
N SER A 116 17.69 9.36 -23.02
CA SER A 116 17.65 10.82 -22.95
C SER A 116 16.45 11.29 -22.10
N PHE A 117 16.66 12.35 -21.31
CA PHE A 117 15.63 12.93 -20.43
C PHE A 117 15.55 14.47 -20.50
N LYS A 118 16.35 15.08 -21.38
CA LYS A 118 16.42 16.53 -21.60
C LYS A 118 16.00 16.84 -23.03
N GLY A 119 15.44 18.03 -23.23
CA GLY A 119 14.93 18.48 -24.53
C GLY A 119 13.54 17.94 -24.85
N GLU A 120 12.93 18.50 -25.90
CA GLU A 120 11.64 18.05 -26.39
C GLU A 120 11.73 16.63 -26.96
N ASN A 121 10.64 15.86 -26.83
CA ASN A 121 10.51 14.51 -27.36
C ASN A 121 11.61 13.52 -26.92
N ASN A 122 12.19 13.72 -25.74
CA ASN A 122 13.21 12.81 -25.19
C ASN A 122 12.66 11.40 -24.95
N GLU A 123 13.56 10.42 -24.91
CA GLU A 123 13.20 9.00 -24.88
C GLU A 123 12.50 8.61 -23.57
N PHE A 124 12.82 9.25 -22.44
CA PHE A 124 12.11 9.01 -21.19
C PHE A 124 10.65 9.50 -21.27
N GLN A 125 10.39 10.64 -21.91
CA GLN A 125 9.05 11.12 -22.17
C GLN A 125 8.27 10.14 -23.08
N GLN A 126 8.92 9.60 -24.12
CA GLN A 126 8.31 8.58 -24.99
C GLN A 126 7.95 7.31 -24.20
N LEU A 127 8.85 6.84 -23.34
CA LEU A 127 8.62 5.71 -22.44
C LEU A 127 7.40 5.95 -21.53
N VAL A 128 7.33 7.10 -20.85
CA VAL A 128 6.21 7.42 -19.96
C VAL A 128 4.88 7.45 -20.72
N HIS A 129 4.85 8.09 -21.89
CA HIS A 129 3.65 8.16 -22.72
C HIS A 129 3.26 6.83 -23.36
N SER A 130 4.21 5.89 -23.54
CA SER A 130 3.90 4.52 -23.96
C SER A 130 3.11 3.74 -22.89
N VAL A 131 3.24 4.13 -21.62
CA VAL A 131 2.44 3.57 -20.51
C VAL A 131 1.11 4.31 -20.37
N SER A 132 1.12 5.64 -20.37
CA SER A 132 -0.11 6.45 -20.37
C SER A 132 0.17 7.91 -20.74
N ARG A 133 -0.63 8.47 -21.64
CA ARG A 133 -0.56 9.89 -22.05
C ARG A 133 -1.00 10.87 -20.96
N HIS A 134 -1.63 10.39 -19.89
CA HIS A 134 -2.08 11.23 -18.76
C HIS A 134 -0.99 11.42 -17.70
N LEU A 135 0.13 10.69 -17.78
CA LEU A 135 1.23 10.84 -16.84
C LEU A 135 2.16 11.97 -17.27
N THR A 136 2.50 12.85 -16.34
CA THR A 136 3.50 13.89 -16.56
C THR A 136 4.90 13.29 -16.40
N PRO A 137 5.77 13.27 -17.44
CA PRO A 137 7.10 12.66 -17.36
C PRO A 137 7.96 13.23 -16.23
N GLY A 138 7.87 14.54 -15.97
CA GLY A 138 8.59 15.17 -14.87
C GLY A 138 8.20 14.63 -13.50
N THR A 139 6.90 14.43 -13.24
CA THR A 139 6.39 13.86 -11.99
C THR A 139 6.82 12.40 -11.82
N VAL A 140 6.75 11.62 -12.89
CA VAL A 140 7.20 10.21 -12.86
C VAL A 140 8.71 10.14 -12.58
N LEU A 141 9.51 10.97 -13.26
CA LEU A 141 10.95 11.03 -13.05
C LEU A 141 11.27 11.39 -11.59
N PHE A 142 10.63 12.43 -11.06
CA PHE A 142 10.82 12.86 -9.68
C PHE A 142 10.54 11.73 -8.68
N GLU A 143 9.44 11.00 -8.86
CA GLU A 143 9.11 9.87 -7.97
C GLU A 143 10.10 8.70 -8.11
N LEU A 144 10.51 8.35 -9.33
CA LEU A 144 11.49 7.28 -9.54
C LEU A 144 12.86 7.63 -8.95
N GLU A 145 13.26 8.92 -9.00
CA GLU A 145 14.47 9.43 -8.35
C GLU A 145 14.34 9.39 -6.82
N ARG A 146 13.20 9.83 -6.28
CA ARG A 146 12.90 9.77 -4.83
C ARG A 146 12.97 8.35 -4.30
N MET A 147 12.51 7.37 -5.07
CA MET A 147 12.57 5.95 -4.73
C MET A 147 13.95 5.31 -4.99
N GLN A 148 14.92 6.08 -5.50
CA GLN A 148 16.26 5.61 -5.89
C GLN A 148 16.25 4.47 -6.93
N LEU A 149 15.22 4.42 -7.79
CA LEU A 149 15.08 3.41 -8.85
C LEU A 149 15.73 3.85 -10.17
N VAL A 150 15.97 5.16 -10.32
CA VAL A 150 16.66 5.74 -11.48
C VAL A 150 17.66 6.78 -11.00
N GLU A 151 18.64 7.08 -11.86
CA GLU A 151 19.60 8.15 -11.60
C GLU A 151 20.00 8.88 -12.89
N ARG A 152 20.36 10.16 -12.73
CA ARG A 152 20.93 10.96 -13.81
C ARG A 152 22.41 10.66 -13.95
N THR A 153 22.83 10.36 -15.17
CA THR A 153 24.24 10.19 -15.55
C THR A 153 24.61 11.21 -16.61
N PRO A 154 25.91 11.44 -16.88
CA PRO A 154 26.34 12.27 -18.00
C PRO A 154 25.82 11.80 -19.37
N ARG A 155 25.49 10.50 -19.50
CA ARG A 155 25.00 9.89 -20.74
C ARG A 155 23.46 9.88 -20.87
N GLY A 156 22.74 10.28 -19.82
CA GLY A 156 21.28 10.21 -19.76
C GLY A 156 20.77 9.58 -18.46
N LEU A 157 19.50 9.21 -18.43
CA LEU A 157 18.84 8.57 -17.32
C LEU A 157 19.09 7.06 -17.34
N ARG A 158 19.57 6.52 -16.22
CA ARG A 158 19.86 5.09 -16.04
C ARG A 158 18.90 4.50 -15.01
N MET A 159 18.33 3.33 -15.32
CA MET A 159 17.64 2.51 -14.33
C MET A 159 18.68 1.84 -13.43
N LYS A 160 18.49 1.91 -12.11
CA LYS A 160 19.34 1.21 -11.15
C LYS A 160 18.95 -0.27 -11.12
N GLU A 161 19.94 -1.17 -11.15
CA GLU A 161 19.72 -2.57 -10.81
C GLU A 161 19.25 -2.62 -9.35
N SER A 162 18.22 -3.42 -9.07
CA SER A 162 17.55 -3.48 -7.77
C SER A 162 18.57 -3.57 -6.64
N ILE A 163 18.58 -2.57 -5.76
CA ILE A 163 19.32 -2.64 -4.52
C ILE A 163 18.65 -3.75 -3.72
N ASP A 164 19.34 -4.88 -3.55
CA ASP A 164 19.01 -5.87 -2.53
C ASP A 164 18.92 -5.11 -1.20
N TYR A 165 17.70 -4.95 -0.69
CA TYR A 165 17.45 -4.42 0.64
C TYR A 165 17.96 -5.46 1.65
N VAL A 166 19.25 -5.42 1.97
CA VAL A 166 19.84 -6.23 3.05
C VAL A 166 19.71 -5.45 4.35
N GLY A 167 18.54 -5.55 4.98
CA GLY A 167 18.36 -5.29 6.40
C GLY A 167 18.09 -6.62 7.10
N ASP A 168 18.75 -6.88 8.23
CA ASP A 168 18.93 -8.25 8.77
C ASP A 168 17.66 -8.95 9.29
N ASN A 169 16.48 -8.31 9.27
CA ASN A 169 15.13 -8.92 9.28
C ASN A 169 14.05 -7.80 9.34
N PRO A 170 13.55 -7.29 8.20
CA PRO A 170 12.57 -6.20 8.18
C PRO A 170 11.19 -6.62 8.71
N GLU A 171 10.83 -7.90 8.62
CA GLU A 171 9.55 -8.42 9.11
C GLU A 171 9.41 -8.22 10.62
N LYS A 172 10.48 -8.47 11.38
CA LYS A 172 10.53 -8.26 12.82
C LYS A 172 10.38 -6.78 13.22
N GLY A 173 10.90 -5.87 12.39
CA GLY A 173 10.70 -4.43 12.58
C GLY A 173 9.25 -4.00 12.35
N PHE A 174 8.58 -4.57 11.34
CA PHE A 174 7.17 -4.31 11.08
C PHE A 174 6.24 -4.96 12.12
N GLU A 175 6.61 -6.12 12.64
CA GLU A 175 5.89 -6.78 13.73
C GLU A 175 5.90 -5.92 15.00
N LEU A 176 7.07 -5.37 15.39
CA LEU A 176 7.18 -4.44 16.51
C LEU A 176 6.35 -3.17 16.29
N LEU A 177 6.44 -2.54 15.11
CA LEU A 177 5.64 -1.36 14.78
C LEU A 177 4.14 -1.65 14.82
N SER A 178 3.70 -2.82 14.33
CA SER A 178 2.30 -3.23 14.36
C SER A 178 1.81 -3.42 15.80
N ASN A 179 2.61 -4.04 16.66
CA ASN A 179 2.29 -4.24 18.07
C ASN A 179 2.20 -2.92 18.83
N ASP A 180 3.09 -1.97 18.52
CA ASP A 180 3.08 -0.64 19.12
C ASP A 180 1.85 0.16 18.69
N ILE A 181 1.50 0.14 17.40
CA ILE A 181 0.29 0.80 16.87
C ILE A 181 -0.97 0.18 17.47
N ASN A 182 -1.07 -1.15 17.54
CA ASN A 182 -2.20 -1.82 18.16
C ASN A 182 -2.34 -1.45 19.64
N SER A 183 -1.24 -1.46 20.39
CA SER A 183 -1.24 -1.09 21.81
C SER A 183 -1.70 0.36 22.02
N LEU A 184 -1.26 1.28 21.16
CA LEU A 184 -1.69 2.68 21.22
C LEU A 184 -3.15 2.86 20.83
N ILE A 185 -3.63 2.15 19.81
CA ILE A 185 -5.05 2.20 19.40
C ILE A 185 -5.92 1.64 20.53
N SER A 186 -5.62 0.45 21.05
CA SER A 186 -6.38 -0.16 22.15
C SER A 186 -6.37 0.71 23.40
N ALA A 187 -5.23 1.31 23.77
CA ALA A 187 -5.16 2.23 24.90
C ALA A 187 -6.02 3.50 24.68
N VAL A 188 -6.04 4.06 23.47
CA VAL A 188 -6.93 5.19 23.16
C VAL A 188 -8.39 4.76 23.20
N GLU A 189 -8.72 3.58 22.68
CA GLU A 189 -10.08 3.04 22.72
C GLU A 189 -10.56 2.83 24.16
N GLU A 190 -9.77 2.22 25.03
CA GLU A 190 -10.08 2.05 26.45
C GLU A 190 -10.29 3.40 27.15
N ASN A 191 -9.40 4.37 26.92
CA ASN A 191 -9.48 5.69 27.55
C ASN A 191 -10.69 6.51 27.07
N VAL A 192 -11.10 6.35 25.81
CA VAL A 192 -12.20 7.12 25.21
C VAL A 192 -13.55 6.44 25.45
N PHE A 193 -13.60 5.11 25.44
CA PHE A 193 -14.84 4.34 25.43
C PHE A 193 -15.13 3.60 26.74
N ASP A 194 -14.13 3.30 27.57
CA ASP A 194 -14.30 2.63 28.86
C ASP A 194 -14.00 3.60 30.01
N ARG A 195 -14.92 4.52 30.27
CA ARG A 195 -14.86 5.34 31.49
C ARG A 195 -15.15 4.44 32.69
N GLN A 196 -14.12 3.90 33.33
CA GLN A 196 -14.26 3.49 34.72
C GLN A 196 -14.76 4.70 35.51
N LYS A 197 -16.02 4.62 35.99
CA LYS A 197 -16.51 5.52 37.01
C LYS A 197 -15.64 5.30 38.23
N VAL A 198 -14.67 6.20 38.45
CA VAL A 198 -14.05 6.32 39.77
C VAL A 198 -15.17 6.81 40.70
N SER A 199 -15.79 5.86 41.39
CA SER A 199 -16.75 6.13 42.45
C SER A 199 -15.94 6.49 43.70
N ASN A 200 -15.84 7.78 43.99
CA ASN A 200 -15.39 8.21 45.32
C ASN A 200 -16.58 7.97 46.28
N VAL A 201 -16.50 6.87 47.04
CA VAL A 201 -17.20 6.75 48.33
C VAL A 201 -16.31 7.38 49.38
#